data_AF-A0A1B6HM68-F1
#
_entry.id   AF-A0A1B6HM68-F1
#
_cell.length_a   1.000
_cell.length_b   1.000
_cell.length_c   1.000
_cell.angle_alpha   90.00
_cell.angle_beta   90.00
_cell.angle_gamma   90.00
#
_symmetry.space_group_name_H-M   'P 1'
#
loop_
_entity.id
_entity.type
_entity.pdbx_description
1 polymer ?
#
loop_
_entity_poly.entity_id
_entity_poly.type
_entity_poly.pdbx_seq_one_letter_code
_entity_poly.pdbx_strand_id
1 'polypeptide(L)'
;MYVCIDMTNTAMPDERAIMTYVSSYYHCFSGAQKAETAANRICKVLKVNQENERLMEEYERLASDLLEWIRRTLPWLQSRQTDNSLAGVQKKLEEYRTYRRKHKPPRVEQKAKLETNFNTLQTKLRLSNRPAYMPTEGKMVSDIANAWKGLETSEKSFEEWLLSEMMRLERLEHLAQKFKHKADIHEDWTKGKEE
;
A
#
# COMPACT_ATOMS: atom_id res chain seq x y z
N MET A 1 -60.40 -35.32 -1.52
CA MET A 1 -61.85 -35.05 -1.46
C MET A 1 -62.47 -35.33 -0.08
N TYR A 2 -61.73 -35.80 0.94
CA TYR A 2 -62.26 -35.95 2.31
C TYR A 2 -62.02 -34.71 3.19
N VAL A 3 -60.96 -33.95 2.91
CA VAL A 3 -60.53 -32.79 3.74
C VAL A 3 -61.52 -31.61 3.71
N CYS A 4 -62.24 -31.39 2.61
CA CYS A 4 -63.23 -30.31 2.50
C CYS A 4 -64.56 -30.62 3.22
N ILE A 5 -64.95 -31.89 3.35
CA ILE A 5 -66.26 -32.27 3.93
C ILE A 5 -66.26 -32.10 5.45
N ASP A 6 -65.14 -32.44 6.12
CA ASP A 6 -64.99 -32.22 7.57
C ASP A 6 -64.89 -30.72 7.91
N MET A 7 -64.31 -29.88 7.04
CA MET A 7 -64.24 -28.43 7.25
C MET A 7 -65.60 -27.73 7.14
N THR A 8 -66.57 -28.28 6.42
CA THR A 8 -67.90 -27.68 6.22
C THR A 8 -68.97 -28.22 7.17
N ASN A 9 -68.80 -29.43 7.71
CA ASN A 9 -69.83 -30.12 8.50
C ASN A 9 -69.53 -30.22 10.01
N THR A 10 -68.37 -29.75 10.48
CA THR A 10 -68.03 -29.74 11.92
C THR A 10 -67.98 -28.31 12.46
N ALA A 11 -68.53 -28.09 13.66
CA ALA A 11 -68.61 -26.75 14.28
C ALA A 11 -67.24 -26.18 14.71
N MET A 12 -66.23 -27.05 14.85
CA MET A 12 -64.86 -26.72 15.25
C MET A 12 -63.88 -27.59 14.43
N PRO A 13 -63.53 -27.18 13.19
CA PRO A 13 -62.59 -27.93 12.36
C PRO A 13 -61.16 -27.91 12.94
N ASP A 14 -60.40 -28.99 12.71
CA ASP A 14 -59.05 -29.16 13.25
C ASP A 14 -58.07 -28.09 12.73
N GLU A 15 -57.51 -27.33 13.66
CA GLU A 15 -56.61 -26.20 13.39
C GLU A 15 -55.38 -26.61 12.58
N ARG A 16 -54.85 -27.82 12.79
CA ARG A 16 -53.67 -28.32 12.05
C ARG A 16 -54.01 -28.64 10.60
N ALA A 17 -55.20 -29.19 10.33
CA ALA A 17 -55.69 -29.43 8.98
C ALA A 17 -55.91 -28.12 8.23
N ILE A 18 -56.51 -27.11 8.89
CA ILE A 18 -56.71 -25.76 8.33
C ILE A 18 -55.36 -25.09 8.05
N MET A 19 -54.43 -25.08 9.00
CA MET A 19 -53.10 -24.48 8.82
C MET A 19 -52.33 -25.13 7.67
N THR A 20 -52.37 -26.45 7.55
CA THR A 20 -51.69 -27.18 6.46
C THR A 20 -52.29 -26.82 5.10
N TYR A 21 -53.62 -26.75 5.01
CA TYR A 21 -54.32 -26.36 3.80
C TYR A 21 -54.02 -24.91 3.39
N VAL A 22 -54.17 -23.96 4.32
CA VAL A 22 -53.86 -22.54 4.08
C VAL A 22 -52.38 -22.34 3.73
N SER A 23 -51.46 -23.08 4.37
CA SER A 23 -50.03 -23.05 4.07
C SER A 23 -49.72 -23.57 2.65
N SER A 24 -50.41 -24.60 2.18
CA SER A 24 -50.25 -25.12 0.82
C SER A 24 -50.68 -24.09 -0.24
N TYR A 25 -51.78 -23.37 0.01
CA TYR A 25 -52.23 -22.24 -0.82
C TYR A 25 -51.21 -21.10 -0.77
N TYR A 26 -50.77 -20.69 0.43
CA TYR A 26 -49.74 -19.66 0.57
C TYR A 26 -48.46 -20.04 -0.18
N HIS A 27 -48.01 -21.29 -0.13
CA HIS A 27 -46.83 -21.73 -0.87
C HIS A 27 -47.01 -21.73 -2.39
N CYS A 28 -48.22 -21.95 -2.88
CA CYS A 28 -48.57 -21.88 -4.31
C CYS A 28 -48.64 -20.42 -4.80
N PHE A 29 -49.21 -19.50 -4.01
CA PHE A 29 -49.37 -18.09 -4.38
C PHE A 29 -48.17 -17.20 -4.03
N SER A 30 -47.35 -17.56 -3.03
CA SER A 30 -46.12 -16.82 -2.66
C SER A 30 -44.94 -17.09 -3.59
N GLY A 31 -45.12 -17.83 -4.68
CA GLY A 31 -44.04 -18.12 -5.65
C GLY A 31 -43.31 -16.87 -6.13
N ALA A 32 -44.05 -15.81 -6.45
CA ALA A 32 -43.48 -14.51 -6.84
C ALA A 32 -42.65 -13.87 -5.70
N GLN A 33 -43.17 -13.86 -4.47
CA GLN A 33 -42.47 -13.30 -3.30
C GLN A 33 -41.22 -14.11 -2.92
N LYS A 34 -41.27 -15.45 -3.05
CA LYS A 34 -40.12 -16.33 -2.85
C LYS A 34 -39.04 -16.08 -3.91
N ALA A 35 -39.43 -15.94 -5.18
CA ALA A 35 -38.51 -15.62 -6.28
C ALA A 35 -37.85 -14.26 -6.07
N GLU A 36 -38.62 -13.24 -5.69
CA GLU A 36 -38.11 -11.91 -5.37
C GLU A 36 -37.12 -11.95 -4.19
N THR A 37 -37.45 -12.67 -3.12
CA THR A 37 -36.56 -12.82 -1.95
C THR A 37 -35.26 -13.53 -2.33
N ALA A 38 -35.32 -14.57 -3.17
CA ALA A 38 -34.14 -15.25 -3.68
C ALA A 38 -33.28 -14.32 -4.55
N ALA A 39 -33.89 -13.58 -5.48
CA ALA A 39 -33.21 -12.59 -6.32
C ALA A 39 -32.51 -11.52 -5.48
N ASN A 40 -33.18 -10.99 -4.45
CA ASN A 40 -32.62 -10.00 -3.54
C ASN A 40 -31.43 -10.55 -2.74
N ARG A 41 -31.47 -11.82 -2.33
CA ARG A 41 -30.33 -12.48 -1.67
C ARG A 41 -29.14 -12.63 -2.62
N ILE A 42 -29.38 -13.06 -3.87
CA ILE A 42 -28.34 -13.19 -4.89
C ILE A 42 -27.70 -11.82 -5.17
N CYS A 43 -28.51 -10.78 -5.37
CA CYS A 43 -28.03 -9.43 -5.63
C CYS A 43 -27.12 -8.90 -4.50
N LYS A 44 -27.48 -9.15 -3.23
CA LYS A 44 -26.62 -8.80 -2.09
C LYS A 44 -25.27 -9.51 -2.13
N VAL A 45 -25.26 -10.81 -2.41
CA VAL A 45 -24.01 -11.59 -2.49
C VAL A 45 -23.14 -11.13 -3.65
N LEU A 46 -23.74 -10.87 -4.82
CA LEU A 46 -23.02 -10.33 -5.98
C LEU A 46 -22.38 -8.97 -5.67
N LYS A 47 -23.10 -8.08 -5.00
CA LYS A 47 -22.57 -6.76 -4.62
C LYS A 47 -21.37 -6.87 -3.68
N VAL A 48 -21.41 -7.78 -2.70
CA VAL A 48 -20.26 -8.05 -1.81
C VAL A 48 -19.08 -8.62 -2.58
N ASN A 49 -19.34 -9.51 -3.54
CA ASN A 49 -18.29 -10.13 -4.34
C ASN A 49 -17.60 -9.12 -5.27
N GLN A 50 -18.37 -8.25 -5.93
CA GLN A 50 -17.84 -7.16 -6.75
C GLN A 50 -17.00 -6.17 -5.93
N GLU A 51 -17.40 -5.87 -4.71
CA GLU A 51 -16.62 -5.02 -3.81
C GLU A 51 -15.29 -5.68 -3.41
N ASN A 52 -15.30 -7.00 -3.17
CA ASN A 52 -14.07 -7.74 -2.89
C ASN A 52 -13.13 -7.75 -4.11
N GLU A 53 -13.66 -7.90 -5.32
CA GLU A 53 -12.89 -7.81 -6.57
C GLU A 53 -12.21 -6.45 -6.73
N ARG A 54 -12.95 -5.36 -6.50
CA ARG A 54 -12.37 -4.01 -6.51
C ARG A 54 -11.25 -3.83 -5.49
N LEU A 55 -11.41 -4.39 -4.29
CA LEU A 55 -10.37 -4.35 -3.25
C LEU A 55 -9.13 -5.17 -3.65
N MET A 56 -9.31 -6.31 -4.32
CA MET A 56 -8.22 -7.12 -4.86
C MET A 56 -7.46 -6.36 -5.96
N GLU A 57 -8.18 -5.77 -6.91
CA GLU A 57 -7.59 -4.98 -8.00
C GLU A 57 -6.82 -3.76 -7.48
N GLU A 58 -7.40 -3.01 -6.54
CA GLU A 58 -6.73 -1.85 -5.94
C GLU A 58 -5.48 -2.28 -5.15
N TYR A 59 -5.53 -3.41 -4.43
CA TYR A 59 -4.35 -3.96 -3.77
C TYR A 59 -3.24 -4.28 -4.78
N GLU A 60 -3.56 -5.01 -5.84
CA GLU A 60 -2.61 -5.42 -6.89
C GLU A 60 -1.99 -4.22 -7.61
N ARG A 61 -2.81 -3.20 -7.91
CA ARG A 61 -2.37 -1.95 -8.52
C ARG A 61 -1.41 -1.19 -7.61
N LEU A 62 -1.79 -1.00 -6.34
CA LEU A 62 -0.96 -0.29 -5.36
C LEU A 62 0.35 -1.04 -5.09
N ALA A 63 0.30 -2.37 -4.99
CA ALA A 63 1.47 -3.22 -4.79
C ALA A 63 2.47 -3.08 -5.95
N SER A 64 1.96 -3.17 -7.19
CA SER A 64 2.79 -3.10 -8.40
C SER A 64 3.49 -1.75 -8.52
N ASP A 65 2.75 -0.66 -8.35
CA ASP A 65 3.28 0.71 -8.42
C ASP A 65 4.30 0.99 -7.30
N LEU A 66 4.03 0.53 -6.07
CA LEU A 66 4.96 0.68 -4.95
C LEU A 66 6.26 -0.10 -5.18
N LEU A 67 6.18 -1.37 -5.60
CA LEU A 67 7.35 -2.20 -5.88
C LEU A 67 8.16 -1.67 -7.06
N GLU A 68 7.50 -1.18 -8.11
CA GLU A 68 8.17 -0.53 -9.23
C GLU A 68 8.90 0.74 -8.81
N TRP A 69 8.26 1.58 -7.99
CA TRP A 69 8.91 2.78 -7.46
C TRP A 69 10.13 2.43 -6.59
N ILE A 70 10.04 1.41 -5.73
CA ILE A 70 11.19 0.93 -4.94
C ILE A 70 12.32 0.49 -5.87
N ARG A 71 12.02 -0.35 -6.87
CA ARG A 71 13.03 -0.85 -7.84
C ARG A 71 13.72 0.28 -8.61
N ARG A 72 13.00 1.35 -8.95
CA ARG A 72 13.57 2.52 -9.63
C ARG A 72 14.40 3.42 -8.69
N THR A 73 14.01 3.50 -7.42
CA THR A 73 14.65 4.38 -6.43
C THR A 73 15.93 3.77 -5.84
N LEU A 74 15.97 2.44 -5.70
CA LEU A 74 17.12 1.72 -5.14
C LEU A 74 18.45 2.04 -5.82
N PRO A 75 18.59 1.98 -7.17
CA PRO A 75 19.84 2.33 -7.84
C PRO A 75 20.28 3.79 -7.61
N TRP A 76 19.33 4.71 -7.51
CA TRP A 76 19.62 6.12 -7.22
C TRP A 76 20.20 6.29 -5.81
N LEU A 77 19.64 5.60 -4.80
CA LEU A 77 20.17 5.58 -3.44
C LEU A 77 21.51 4.82 -3.32
N GLN A 78 21.74 3.84 -4.18
CA GLN A 78 23.02 3.10 -4.22
C GLN A 78 24.11 3.84 -5.00
N SER A 79 23.76 4.85 -5.80
CA SER A 79 24.71 5.65 -6.55
C SER A 79 25.49 6.60 -5.63
N ARG A 80 26.69 6.16 -5.23
CA ARG A 80 27.64 6.91 -4.39
C ARG A 80 28.65 7.73 -5.20
N GLN A 81 28.34 8.06 -6.44
CA GLN A 81 29.25 8.85 -7.28
C GLN A 81 28.96 10.35 -7.14
N THR A 82 29.99 11.14 -6.95
CA THR A 82 29.96 12.62 -6.99
C THR A 82 31.18 13.10 -7.76
N ASP A 83 31.10 14.33 -8.27
CA ASP A 83 32.21 14.99 -8.96
C ASP A 83 33.35 15.39 -7.99
N ASN A 84 33.38 14.84 -6.76
CA ASN A 84 34.28 15.20 -5.66
C ASN A 84 34.33 16.71 -5.34
N SER A 85 33.29 17.45 -5.71
CA SER A 85 33.14 18.88 -5.46
C SER A 85 32.09 19.12 -4.37
N LEU A 86 32.35 20.11 -3.51
CA LEU A 86 31.42 20.51 -2.44
C LEU A 86 30.06 20.89 -3.02
N ALA A 87 30.03 21.58 -4.15
CA ALA A 87 28.79 21.94 -4.86
C ALA A 87 28.01 20.71 -5.33
N GLY A 88 28.71 19.66 -5.78
CA GLY A 88 28.08 18.40 -6.21
C GLY A 88 27.43 17.65 -5.04
N VAL A 89 28.09 17.61 -3.89
CA VAL A 89 27.55 16.98 -2.66
C VAL A 89 26.36 17.79 -2.11
N GLN A 90 26.46 19.12 -2.10
CA GLN A 90 25.35 19.99 -1.69
C GLN A 90 24.12 19.82 -2.59
N LYS A 91 24.31 19.71 -3.90
CA LYS A 91 23.21 19.42 -4.84
C LYS A 91 22.54 18.09 -4.52
N LYS A 92 23.32 17.01 -4.32
CA LYS A 92 22.78 15.69 -3.92
C LYS A 92 22.04 15.74 -2.59
N LEU A 93 22.51 16.54 -1.64
CA LEU A 93 21.82 16.75 -0.36
C LEU A 93 20.45 17.40 -0.54
N GLU A 94 20.34 18.39 -1.42
CA GLU A 94 19.06 19.05 -1.70
C GLU A 94 18.09 18.13 -2.46
N GLU A 95 18.60 17.32 -3.39
CA GLU A 95 17.83 16.25 -4.04
C GLU A 95 17.30 15.25 -3.01
N TYR A 96 18.15 14.81 -2.06
CA TYR A 96 17.75 13.90 -0.98
C TYR A 96 16.72 14.52 -0.02
N ARG A 97 16.85 15.81 0.30
CA ARG A 97 15.84 16.55 1.10
C ARG A 97 14.50 16.63 0.37
N THR A 98 14.53 16.91 -0.94
CA THR A 98 13.34 16.94 -1.79
C THR A 98 12.68 15.58 -1.85
N TYR A 99 13.47 14.52 -2.03
CA TYR A 99 13.02 13.13 -1.96
C TYR A 99 12.29 12.83 -0.64
N ARG A 100 12.89 13.16 0.51
CA ARG A 100 12.29 12.92 1.83
C ARG A 100 11.02 13.74 2.10
N ARG A 101 10.93 14.97 1.58
CA ARG A 101 9.79 15.87 1.84
C ARG A 101 8.63 15.70 0.87
N LYS A 102 8.90 15.36 -0.39
CA LYS A 102 7.87 15.35 -1.45
C LYS A 102 7.60 13.97 -2.01
N HIS A 103 8.65 13.17 -2.26
CA HIS A 103 8.50 11.90 -2.98
C HIS A 103 8.24 10.71 -2.06
N LYS A 104 8.85 10.66 -0.88
CA LYS A 104 8.67 9.57 0.10
C LYS A 104 7.29 9.57 0.79
N PRO A 105 6.76 10.71 1.30
CA PRO A 105 5.49 10.72 2.04
C PRO A 105 4.29 10.06 1.32
N PRO A 106 4.00 10.32 0.04
CA PRO A 106 2.88 9.66 -0.65
C PRO A 106 3.08 8.14 -0.78
N ARG A 107 4.32 7.65 -0.79
CA ARG A 107 4.63 6.22 -0.85
C ARG A 107 4.44 5.52 0.50
N VAL A 108 4.67 6.24 1.61
CA VAL A 108 4.31 5.77 2.96
C VAL A 108 2.80 5.62 3.09
N GLU A 109 2.04 6.61 2.63
CA GLU A 109 0.58 6.57 2.63
C GLU A 109 0.05 5.42 1.75
N GLN A 110 0.62 5.23 0.56
CA GLN A 110 0.31 4.11 -0.31
C GLN A 110 0.55 2.76 0.36
N LYS A 111 1.67 2.57 1.07
CA LYS A 111 1.96 1.36 1.84
C LYS A 111 0.91 1.14 2.94
N ALA A 112 0.56 2.18 3.70
CA ALA A 112 -0.46 2.08 4.75
C ALA A 112 -1.86 1.75 4.19
N LYS A 113 -2.23 2.35 3.05
CA LYS A 113 -3.48 2.06 2.34
C LYS A 113 -3.52 0.61 1.85
N LEU A 114 -2.40 0.10 1.32
CA LEU A 114 -2.27 -1.28 0.87
C LEU A 114 -2.47 -2.28 2.02
N GLU A 115 -1.84 -2.04 3.17
CA GLU A 115 -2.02 -2.87 4.38
C GLU A 115 -3.47 -2.82 4.88
N THR A 116 -4.09 -1.63 4.86
CA THR A 116 -5.49 -1.46 5.27
C THR A 116 -6.45 -2.21 4.34
N ASN A 117 -6.25 -2.11 3.02
CA ASN A 117 -7.04 -2.82 2.01
C ASN A 117 -6.94 -4.33 2.22
N PHE A 118 -5.72 -4.85 2.43
CA PHE A 118 -5.50 -6.27 2.69
C PHE A 118 -6.21 -6.74 3.97
N ASN A 119 -6.04 -6.01 5.08
CA ASN A 119 -6.66 -6.37 6.36
C ASN A 119 -8.20 -6.34 6.30
N THR A 120 -8.75 -5.37 5.56
CA THR A 120 -10.19 -5.25 5.32
C THR A 120 -10.69 -6.42 4.48
N LEU A 121 -10.01 -6.73 3.37
CA LEU A 121 -10.37 -7.85 2.50
C LEU A 121 -10.31 -9.19 3.24
N GLN A 122 -9.24 -9.41 4.01
CA GLN A 122 -9.07 -10.63 4.81
C GLN A 122 -10.17 -10.78 5.87
N THR A 123 -10.58 -9.67 6.50
CA THR A 123 -11.68 -9.67 7.48
C THR A 123 -13.03 -9.93 6.81
N LYS A 124 -13.32 -9.28 5.68
CA LYS A 124 -14.55 -9.50 4.90
C LYS A 124 -14.70 -10.95 4.45
N LEU A 125 -13.62 -11.57 3.96
CA LEU A 125 -13.61 -12.96 3.51
C LEU A 125 -13.83 -13.93 4.67
N ARG A 126 -13.16 -13.69 5.81
CA ARG A 126 -13.34 -14.48 7.04
C ARG A 126 -14.78 -14.44 7.54
N LEU A 127 -15.39 -13.26 7.65
CA LEU A 127 -16.78 -13.11 8.10
C LEU A 127 -17.79 -13.78 7.16
N SER A 128 -17.44 -13.90 5.87
CA SER A 128 -18.28 -14.53 4.87
C SER A 128 -18.01 -16.03 4.69
N ASN A 129 -17.16 -16.63 5.54
CA ASN A 129 -16.66 -18.02 5.41
C ASN A 129 -16.11 -18.34 4.00
N ARG A 130 -15.45 -17.36 3.37
CA ARG A 130 -14.80 -17.52 2.06
C ARG A 130 -13.30 -17.76 2.24
N PRO A 131 -12.63 -18.40 1.25
CA PRO A 131 -11.19 -18.57 1.27
C PRO A 131 -10.45 -17.22 1.43
N ALA A 132 -9.31 -17.25 2.12
CA ALA A 132 -8.45 -16.09 2.27
C ALA A 132 -7.95 -15.58 0.92
N TYR A 133 -7.79 -14.27 0.81
CA TYR A 133 -7.17 -13.69 -0.37
C TYR A 133 -5.66 -13.94 -0.34
N MET A 134 -5.13 -14.47 -1.43
CA MET A 134 -3.70 -14.64 -1.65
C MET A 134 -3.29 -13.77 -2.84
N PRO A 135 -2.50 -12.70 -2.62
CA PRO A 135 -1.95 -11.90 -3.70
C PRO A 135 -1.08 -12.71 -4.65
N THR A 136 -0.83 -12.17 -5.85
CA THR A 136 0.11 -12.74 -6.81
C THR A 136 1.51 -12.91 -6.18
N GLU A 137 2.23 -13.95 -6.57
CA GLU A 137 3.61 -14.22 -6.11
C GLU A 137 4.51 -12.98 -6.32
N GLY A 138 5.31 -12.64 -5.32
CA GLY A 138 6.17 -11.44 -5.31
C GLY A 138 5.44 -10.14 -4.97
N LYS A 139 4.13 -10.18 -4.73
CA LYS A 139 3.31 -9.04 -4.23
C LYS A 139 2.67 -9.35 -2.89
N MET A 140 3.19 -10.34 -2.15
CA MET A 140 2.69 -10.60 -0.81
C MET A 140 3.00 -9.40 0.09
N VAL A 141 2.18 -9.22 1.14
CA VAL A 141 2.42 -8.16 2.15
C VAL A 141 3.82 -8.30 2.77
N SER A 142 4.29 -9.53 2.96
CA SER A 142 5.66 -9.83 3.40
C SER A 142 6.73 -9.36 2.42
N ASP A 143 6.52 -9.58 1.12
CA ASP A 143 7.48 -9.18 0.08
C ASP A 143 7.59 -7.66 -0.01
N ILE A 144 6.45 -6.98 0.09
CA ILE A 144 6.38 -5.51 0.11
C ILE A 144 7.07 -4.97 1.36
N ALA A 145 6.84 -5.58 2.53
CA ALA A 145 7.52 -5.20 3.77
C ALA A 145 9.05 -5.40 3.68
N ASN A 146 9.49 -6.51 3.07
CA ASN A 146 10.91 -6.79 2.86
C ASN A 146 11.56 -5.80 1.87
N ALA A 147 10.91 -5.52 0.74
CA ALA A 147 11.37 -4.54 -0.24
C ALA A 147 11.45 -3.14 0.37
N TRP A 148 10.46 -2.76 1.18
CA TRP A 148 10.45 -1.49 1.90
C TRP A 148 11.59 -1.40 2.93
N LYS A 149 11.85 -2.46 3.70
CA LYS A 149 12.99 -2.53 4.62
C LYS A 149 14.34 -2.42 3.89
N GLY A 150 14.46 -3.02 2.71
CA GLY A 150 15.63 -2.88 1.85
C GLY A 150 15.85 -1.45 1.36
N LEU A 151 14.76 -0.74 1.02
CA LEU A 151 14.80 0.69 0.70
C LEU A 151 15.31 1.51 1.90
N GLU A 152 14.71 1.34 3.08
CA GLU A 152 15.10 2.09 4.30
C GLU A 152 16.57 1.84 4.67
N THR A 153 17.06 0.62 4.49
CA THR A 153 18.47 0.29 4.71
C THR A 153 19.37 1.04 3.73
N SER A 154 18.99 1.09 2.44
CA SER A 154 19.72 1.83 1.43
C SER A 154 19.70 3.33 1.66
N GLU A 155 18.57 3.89 2.12
CA GLU A 155 18.44 5.30 2.51
C GLU A 155 19.39 5.64 3.66
N LYS A 156 19.43 4.80 4.70
CA LYS A 156 20.34 5.00 5.85
C LYS A 156 21.79 4.99 5.40
N SER A 157 22.21 4.00 4.61
CA SER A 157 23.57 3.93 4.10
C SER A 157 23.92 5.10 3.17
N PHE A 158 22.96 5.60 2.38
CA PHE A 158 23.16 6.77 1.54
C PHE A 158 23.34 8.05 2.36
N GLU A 159 22.51 8.24 3.40
CA GLU A 159 22.60 9.38 4.33
C GLU A 159 23.93 9.40 5.09
N GLU A 160 24.38 8.25 5.60
CA GLU A 160 25.68 8.09 6.26
C GLU A 160 26.85 8.45 5.33
N TRP A 161 26.80 7.96 4.08
CA TRP A 161 27.81 8.28 3.08
C TRP A 161 27.81 9.77 2.73
N LEU A 162 26.64 10.36 2.52
CA LEU A 162 26.49 11.76 2.13
C LEU A 162 27.04 12.72 3.20
N LEU A 163 26.74 12.45 4.48
CA LEU A 163 27.27 13.21 5.61
C LEU A 163 28.79 13.07 5.73
N SER A 164 29.31 11.85 5.57
CA SER A 164 30.75 11.59 5.62
C SER A 164 31.50 12.31 4.51
N GLU A 165 30.94 12.30 3.30
CA GLU A 165 31.52 12.94 2.13
C GLU A 165 31.47 14.48 2.23
N MET A 166 30.39 15.04 2.77
CA MET A 166 30.28 16.47 3.05
C MET A 166 31.36 16.94 4.02
N MET A 167 31.52 16.26 5.17
CA MET A 167 32.56 16.59 6.15
C MET A 167 33.98 16.48 5.56
N ARG A 168 34.22 15.45 4.73
CA ARG A 168 35.51 15.24 4.06
C ARG A 168 35.85 16.41 3.14
N LEU A 169 34.89 16.86 2.33
CA LEU A 169 35.09 17.96 1.39
C LEU A 169 35.23 19.32 2.08
N GLU A 170 34.44 19.60 3.12
CA GLU A 170 34.60 20.81 3.92
C GLU A 170 35.99 20.91 4.55
N ARG A 171 36.52 19.78 5.06
CA ARG A 171 37.88 19.72 5.59
C ARG A 171 38.93 19.98 4.51
N LEU A 172 38.76 19.41 3.33
CA LEU A 172 39.69 19.62 2.21
C LEU A 172 39.70 21.08 1.74
N GLU A 173 38.53 21.70 1.62
CA GLU A 173 38.38 23.11 1.25
C GLU A 173 39.08 24.02 2.27
N HIS A 174 38.85 23.79 3.57
CA HIS A 174 39.51 24.55 4.63
C HIS A 174 41.05 24.37 4.61
N LEU A 175 41.54 23.15 4.35
CA LEU A 175 42.99 22.89 4.21
C LEU A 175 43.56 23.57 2.98
N ALA A 176 42.85 23.54 1.84
CA ALA A 176 43.26 24.21 0.61
C ALA A 176 43.34 25.73 0.79
N GLN A 177 42.35 26.34 1.45
CA GLN A 177 42.36 27.77 1.79
C GLN A 177 43.52 28.14 2.70
N LYS A 178 43.79 27.34 3.74
CA LYS A 178 44.92 27.56 4.65
C LYS A 178 46.27 27.42 3.95
N PHE A 179 46.40 26.45 3.05
CA PHE A 179 47.61 26.27 2.24
C PHE A 179 47.81 27.47 1.32
N LYS A 180 46.78 27.86 0.57
CA LYS A 180 46.80 29.01 -0.34
C LYS A 180 47.22 30.29 0.40
N HIS A 181 46.59 30.60 1.53
CA HIS A 181 46.94 31.76 2.33
C HIS A 181 48.42 31.78 2.76
N LYS A 182 48.98 30.64 3.17
CA LYS A 182 50.40 30.53 3.52
C LYS A 182 51.32 30.66 2.31
N ALA A 183 50.93 30.09 1.18
CA ALA A 183 51.68 30.20 -0.07
C ALA A 183 51.73 31.65 -0.54
N ASP A 184 50.60 32.36 -0.54
CA ASP A 184 50.49 33.77 -0.90
C ASP A 184 51.41 34.63 -0.02
N ILE A 185 51.36 34.45 1.31
CA ILE A 185 52.26 35.16 2.25
C ILE A 185 53.74 34.88 1.95
N HIS A 186 54.09 33.63 1.67
CA HIS A 186 55.47 33.25 1.38
C HIS A 186 55.96 33.84 0.06
N GLU A 187 55.11 33.82 -0.98
CA GLU A 187 55.42 34.38 -2.29
C GLU A 187 55.65 35.90 -2.21
N ASP A 188 54.79 36.61 -1.47
CA ASP A 188 54.94 38.04 -1.21
C ASP A 188 56.23 38.37 -0.45
N TRP A 189 56.61 37.54 0.53
CA TRP A 189 57.88 37.71 1.25
C TRP A 189 59.10 37.48 0.34
N THR A 190 59.05 36.48 -0.55
CA THR A 190 60.17 36.19 -1.46
C THR A 190 60.38 37.28 -2.51
N LYS A 191 59.30 37.91 -3.02
CA LYS A 191 59.38 38.99 -4.01
C LYS A 191 60.18 40.19 -3.51
N GLY A 192 60.14 40.48 -2.20
CA GLY A 192 60.90 41.57 -1.59
C GLY A 192 62.38 41.27 -1.31
N LYS A 193 62.88 40.08 -1.67
CA LYS A 193 64.26 39.63 -1.41
C LYS A 193 65.12 39.43 -2.67
N GLU A 194 64.56 39.62 -3.86
CA GLU A 194 65.28 39.50 -5.14
C GLU A 194 65.84 40.85 -5.66
N GLU A 195 65.85 41.91 -4.85
CA GLU A 195 66.64 43.14 -5.06
C GLU A 195 67.82 43.24 -4.07
#